data_AF-Q5FI56-F1
#
_entry.id   AF-Q5FI56-F1
#
_cell.length_a   1.000
_cell.length_b   1.000
_cell.length_c   1.000
_cell.angle_alpha   90.00
_cell.angle_beta   90.00
_cell.angle_gamma   90.00
#
_symmetry.space_group_name_H-M   'P 1'
#
loop_
_entity.id
_entity.type
_entity.pdbx_description
1 polymer ?
#
loop_
_entity_poly.entity_id
_entity_poly.type
_entity_poly.pdbx_seq_one_letter_code
_entity_poly.pdbx_strand_id
1 'polypeptide(L)'
;MKLVHGFLVVLKSGVNGGKNMKNPMEGVGTHPDISPKDNEFMIKVRELVDSDPDLLGNSDIMKLVKVALFRAGKNEPVHEIANELDDGLSGYLAKNDFKAPAGVKKLQAELQKYIEV
;
A
#
# COMPACT_ATOMS: atom_id res chain seq x y z
N MET A 1 10.96 -55.17 31.57
CA MET A 1 12.08 -54.53 32.30
C MET A 1 12.62 -53.39 31.45
N LYS A 2 12.96 -52.27 32.10
CA LYS A 2 13.50 -50.99 31.61
C LYS A 2 12.48 -49.99 31.04
N LEU A 3 12.06 -48.96 31.81
CA LEU A 3 12.72 -47.69 32.19
C LEU A 3 12.44 -46.64 31.10
N VAL A 4 11.83 -45.48 31.42
CA VAL A 4 12.44 -44.13 31.45
C VAL A 4 11.25 -43.16 31.27
N HIS A 5 11.04 -41.99 31.88
CA HIS A 5 11.70 -41.14 32.88
C HIS A 5 10.61 -40.15 33.38
N GLY A 6 10.65 -39.78 34.66
CA GLY A 6 10.02 -38.56 35.11
C GLY A 6 10.90 -37.34 34.78
N PHE A 7 10.28 -36.18 34.54
CA PHE A 7 10.69 -34.95 35.21
C PHE A 7 9.60 -33.88 35.07
N LEU A 8 9.16 -33.41 36.22
CA LEU A 8 8.26 -32.27 36.41
C LEU A 8 9.05 -30.99 36.18
N VAL A 9 8.63 -30.15 35.23
CA VAL A 9 9.08 -28.75 35.14
C VAL A 9 7.87 -27.84 35.20
N VAL A 10 7.65 -27.28 36.40
CA VAL A 10 6.88 -26.06 36.62
C VAL A 10 7.83 -24.90 36.31
N LEU A 11 7.53 -24.11 35.28
CA LEU A 11 7.95 -22.71 35.23
C LEU A 11 6.74 -21.81 35.02
N LYS A 12 6.49 -21.05 36.07
CA LYS A 12 5.57 -19.92 36.15
C LYS A 12 6.21 -18.74 35.43
N SER A 13 5.52 -18.14 34.47
CA SER A 13 5.76 -16.76 34.03
C SER A 13 4.45 -16.16 33.59
N GLY A 14 4.15 -15.00 34.17
CA GLY A 14 2.81 -14.41 34.24
C GLY A 14 2.24 -13.94 32.91
N VAL A 15 0.93 -14.15 32.75
CA VAL A 15 0.09 -13.42 31.80
C VAL A 15 -0.67 -12.38 32.61
N ASN A 16 -0.33 -11.11 32.40
CA ASN A 16 -1.11 -9.97 32.86
C ASN A 16 -1.55 -9.17 31.64
N GLY A 17 -2.87 -9.03 31.50
CA GLY A 17 -3.50 -7.84 30.92
C GLY A 17 -3.86 -7.87 29.44
N GLY A 18 -5.15 -7.64 29.16
CA GLY A 18 -5.53 -6.79 28.02
C GLY A 18 -6.52 -7.38 27.02
N LYS A 19 -7.82 -7.15 27.28
CA LYS A 19 -8.96 -7.36 26.37
C LYS A 19 -8.79 -6.66 25.01
N ASN A 20 -9.11 -7.36 23.91
CA ASN A 20 -10.22 -6.97 23.01
C ASN A 20 -10.46 -8.04 21.92
N MET A 21 -11.61 -8.72 22.00
CA MET A 21 -12.25 -9.39 20.86
C MET A 21 -12.95 -8.34 20.01
N LYS A 22 -12.63 -8.23 18.71
CA LYS A 22 -13.61 -8.00 17.61
C LYS A 22 -13.09 -8.58 16.28
N ASN A 23 -13.58 -9.78 15.99
CA ASN A 23 -13.91 -10.44 14.73
C ASN A 23 -13.02 -10.38 13.46
N PRO A 24 -12.96 -11.52 12.73
CA PRO A 24 -12.10 -11.74 11.58
C PRO A 24 -12.77 -11.29 10.27
N MET A 25 -12.00 -10.69 9.37
CA MET A 25 -12.27 -10.75 7.93
C MET A 25 -10.99 -11.23 7.25
N GLU A 26 -10.93 -12.54 7.05
CA GLU A 26 -10.11 -13.16 6.03
C GLU A 26 -10.53 -12.60 4.66
N GLY A 27 -9.55 -12.28 3.80
CA GLY A 27 -9.80 -12.11 2.37
C GLY A 27 -9.50 -10.74 1.76
N VAL A 28 -8.41 -10.07 2.13
CA VAL A 28 -7.76 -9.11 1.22
C VAL A 28 -6.28 -9.45 1.25
N GLY A 29 -5.74 -9.89 0.10
CA GLY A 29 -4.37 -10.35 -0.03
C GLY A 29 -3.41 -9.40 0.68
N THR A 30 -2.54 -9.98 1.50
CA THR A 30 -1.47 -9.31 2.25
C THR A 30 -1.03 -8.03 1.54
N HIS A 31 -1.57 -6.88 1.94
CA HIS A 31 -0.90 -5.62 1.67
C HIS A 31 0.42 -5.79 2.41
N PRO A 32 1.57 -5.89 1.72
CA PRO A 32 2.84 -5.92 2.43
C PRO A 32 2.79 -4.76 3.41
N ASP A 33 3.28 -4.97 4.63
CA ASP A 33 3.49 -3.89 5.57
C ASP A 33 4.60 -3.00 4.99
N ILE A 34 4.23 -2.17 4.02
CA ILE A 34 5.02 -1.06 3.52
C ILE A 34 4.76 0.07 4.52
N SER A 35 5.23 -0.17 5.76
CA SER A 35 5.56 0.88 6.71
C SER A 35 6.34 1.93 5.92
N PRO A 36 5.81 3.16 5.79
CA PRO A 36 6.48 4.19 5.02
C PRO A 36 7.81 4.47 5.71
N LYS A 37 8.91 4.01 5.11
CA LYS A 37 10.21 4.64 5.35
C LYS A 37 10.09 6.05 4.76
N ASP A 38 9.57 7.00 5.52
CA ASP A 38 9.62 8.46 5.32
C ASP A 38 9.56 8.98 3.87
N ASN A 39 8.86 8.29 2.97
CA ASN A 39 8.83 8.63 1.56
C ASN A 39 7.56 9.44 1.32
N GLU A 40 7.73 10.77 1.34
CA GLU A 40 6.66 11.76 1.13
C GLU A 40 5.81 11.43 -0.10
N PHE A 41 6.43 10.96 -1.19
CA PHE A 41 5.74 10.50 -2.40
C PHE A 41 4.74 9.37 -2.09
N MET A 42 5.15 8.33 -1.37
CA MET A 42 4.28 7.20 -1.06
C MET A 42 3.10 7.61 -0.17
N ILE A 43 3.35 8.52 0.77
CA ILE A 43 2.31 9.05 1.67
C ILE A 43 1.31 9.85 0.85
N LYS A 44 1.77 10.77 0.01
CA LYS A 44 0.92 11.65 -0.80
C LYS A 44 0.10 10.89 -1.83
N VAL A 45 0.70 9.93 -2.53
CA VAL A 45 -0.01 9.10 -3.51
C VAL A 45 -1.11 8.27 -2.84
N ARG A 46 -0.85 7.69 -1.66
CA ARG A 46 -1.89 6.96 -0.90
C ARG A 46 -3.01 7.88 -0.44
N GLU A 47 -2.66 9.00 0.19
CA GLU A 47 -3.63 9.99 0.68
C GLU A 47 -4.60 10.45 -0.42
N LEU A 48 -4.09 10.72 -1.62
CA LEU A 48 -4.91 11.15 -2.76
C LEU A 48 -5.85 10.05 -3.27
N VAL A 49 -5.38 8.80 -3.30
CA VAL A 49 -6.18 7.67 -3.78
C VAL A 49 -7.21 7.23 -2.75
N ASP A 50 -6.85 7.18 -1.48
CA ASP A 50 -7.77 6.86 -0.38
C ASP A 50 -8.85 7.94 -0.19
N SER A 51 -8.55 9.20 -0.54
CA SER A 51 -9.50 10.31 -0.46
C SER A 51 -10.49 10.39 -1.64
N ASP A 52 -10.24 9.66 -2.74
CA ASP A 52 -11.08 9.70 -3.93
C ASP A 52 -11.64 8.29 -4.25
N PRO A 53 -12.93 8.02 -3.94
CA PRO A 53 -13.52 6.70 -4.13
C PRO A 53 -13.57 6.26 -5.60
N ASP A 54 -13.57 7.21 -6.55
CA ASP A 54 -13.55 6.88 -7.98
C ASP A 54 -12.18 6.36 -8.41
N LEU A 55 -11.09 6.79 -7.76
CA LEU A 55 -9.76 6.22 -7.96
C LEU A 55 -9.66 4.83 -7.32
N LEU A 56 -10.11 4.72 -6.08
CA LEU A 56 -10.07 3.47 -5.31
C LEU A 56 -10.92 2.36 -5.98
N GLY A 57 -12.08 2.74 -6.54
CA GLY A 57 -12.98 1.84 -7.26
C GLY A 57 -12.50 1.46 -8.67
N ASN A 58 -11.47 2.12 -9.21
CA ASN A 58 -10.98 1.87 -10.55
C ASN A 58 -9.79 0.91 -10.56
N SER A 59 -10.03 -0.32 -11.01
CA SER A 59 -9.01 -1.38 -11.00
C SER A 59 -7.77 -1.04 -11.83
N ASP A 60 -7.91 -0.37 -12.97
CA ASP A 60 -6.77 -0.08 -13.85
C ASP A 60 -5.89 1.03 -13.28
N ILE A 61 -6.50 2.09 -12.73
CA ILE A 61 -5.78 3.12 -11.98
C ILE A 61 -5.09 2.50 -10.76
N MET A 62 -5.79 1.65 -10.02
CA MET A 62 -5.22 1.03 -8.82
C MET A 62 -4.05 0.09 -9.10
N LYS A 63 -4.03 -0.59 -10.25
CA LYS A 63 -2.86 -1.37 -10.67
C LYS A 63 -1.64 -0.47 -10.88
N LEU A 64 -1.80 0.65 -11.58
CA LEU A 64 -0.72 1.62 -11.82
C LEU A 64 -0.16 2.17 -10.50
N VAL A 65 -1.04 2.62 -9.61
CA VAL A 65 -0.68 3.13 -8.29
C VAL A 65 0.04 2.08 -7.45
N LYS A 66 -0.44 0.84 -7.42
CA LYS A 66 0.19 -0.25 -6.65
C LYS A 66 1.61 -0.55 -7.16
N VAL A 67 1.81 -0.54 -8.47
CA VAL A 67 3.15 -0.71 -9.07
C VAL A 67 4.07 0.43 -8.64
N ALA A 68 3.61 1.68 -8.73
CA ALA A 68 4.38 2.84 -8.31
C ALA A 68 4.77 2.79 -6.83
N LEU A 69 3.82 2.49 -5.93
CA LEU A 69 4.08 2.37 -4.50
C LEU A 69 5.03 1.21 -4.17
N PHE A 70 4.94 0.10 -4.90
CA PHE A 70 5.84 -1.04 -4.73
C PHE A 70 7.28 -0.68 -5.10
N ARG A 71 7.48 0.01 -6.23
CA ARG A 71 8.79 0.50 -6.68
C ARG A 71 9.36 1.55 -5.72
N ALA A 72 8.53 2.47 -5.26
CA ALA A 72 8.92 3.46 -4.25
C ALA A 72 9.36 2.78 -2.93
N GLY A 73 8.68 1.70 -2.53
CA GLY A 73 9.08 0.89 -1.38
C GLY A 73 10.42 0.16 -1.55
N LYS A 74 10.87 -0.04 -2.80
CA LYS A 74 12.21 -0.56 -3.12
C LYS A 74 13.30 0.52 -3.15
N ASN A 75 12.98 1.77 -2.83
CA ASN A 75 13.88 2.92 -2.94
C ASN A 75 14.36 3.17 -4.39
N GLU A 76 13.53 2.80 -5.37
CA GLU A 76 13.72 3.25 -6.75
C GLU A 76 13.52 4.78 -6.84
N PRO A 77 14.14 5.44 -7.83
CA PRO A 77 14.10 6.89 -7.96
C PRO A 77 12.66 7.40 -8.14
N VAL A 78 12.24 8.28 -7.24
CA VAL A 78 10.88 8.85 -7.21
C VAL A 78 10.53 9.57 -8.51
N HIS A 79 11.49 10.25 -9.15
CA HIS A 79 11.25 10.94 -10.42
C HIS A 79 10.85 9.97 -11.54
N GLU A 80 11.54 8.82 -11.68
CA GLU A 80 11.20 7.82 -12.70
C GLU A 80 9.84 7.19 -12.39
N ILE A 81 9.58 6.89 -11.11
CA ILE A 81 8.31 6.32 -10.67
C ILE A 81 7.15 7.29 -10.94
N ALA A 82 7.32 8.57 -10.63
CA ALA A 82 6.31 9.59 -10.84
C ALA A 82 6.03 9.78 -12.34
N ASN A 83 7.08 9.80 -13.17
CA ASN A 83 6.95 9.92 -14.62
C ASN A 83 6.22 8.72 -15.23
N GLU A 84 6.59 7.50 -14.86
CA GLU A 84 5.91 6.29 -15.35
C GLU A 84 4.46 6.18 -14.86
N LEU A 85 4.17 6.63 -13.64
CA LEU A 85 2.80 6.68 -13.15
C LEU A 85 1.98 7.73 -13.91
N ASP A 86 2.54 8.90 -14.19
CA ASP A 86 1.88 9.95 -14.96
C ASP A 86 1.61 9.53 -16.41
N ASP A 87 2.58 8.87 -17.06
CA ASP A 87 2.40 8.29 -18.40
C ASP A 87 1.33 7.19 -18.40
N GLY A 88 1.34 6.31 -17.39
CA GLY A 88 0.31 5.29 -17.22
C GLY A 88 -1.10 5.86 -17.06
N LEU A 89 -1.25 6.94 -16.28
CA LEU A 89 -2.52 7.65 -16.11
C LEU A 89 -2.96 8.36 -17.40
N SER A 90 -2.02 8.94 -18.14
CA SER A 90 -2.26 9.53 -19.46
C SER A 90 -2.71 8.47 -20.48
N GLY A 91 -2.09 7.29 -20.45
CA GLY A 91 -2.51 6.14 -21.25
C GLY A 91 -3.90 5.63 -20.87
N TYR A 92 -4.25 5.65 -19.58
CA TYR A 92 -5.60 5.36 -19.11
C TYR A 92 -6.61 6.40 -19.64
N LEU A 93 -6.30 7.70 -19.54
CA LEU A 93 -7.13 8.78 -20.08
C LEU A 93 -7.38 8.62 -21.57
N ALA A 94 -6.33 8.37 -22.36
CA ALA A 94 -6.43 8.20 -23.81
C ALA A 94 -7.36 7.03 -24.20
N LYS A 95 -7.34 5.93 -23.42
CA LYS A 95 -8.22 4.75 -23.63
C LYS A 95 -9.68 4.98 -23.23
N ASN A 96 -9.95 5.98 -22.39
CA ASN A 96 -11.28 6.28 -21.85
C ASN A 96 -11.85 7.60 -22.42
N ASP A 97 -11.48 7.99 -23.64
CA ASP A 97 -11.93 9.23 -24.30
C ASP A 97 -11.65 10.49 -23.45
N PHE A 98 -10.57 10.50 -22.68
CA PHE A 98 -10.20 11.55 -21.72
C PHE A 98 -11.26 11.81 -20.64
N LYS A 99 -12.19 10.87 -20.45
CA LYS A 99 -13.16 10.86 -19.35
C LYS A 99 -12.53 10.08 -18.19
N ALA A 100 -12.00 10.81 -17.22
CA ALA A 100 -11.53 10.23 -15.97
C ALA A 100 -12.06 11.00 -14.77
N PRO A 101 -12.07 10.36 -13.59
CA PRO A 101 -12.38 11.02 -12.33
C PRO A 101 -11.52 12.25 -12.11
N ALA A 102 -12.07 13.25 -11.41
CA ALA A 102 -11.32 14.45 -11.03
C ALA A 102 -10.06 14.10 -10.22
N GLY A 103 -10.09 13.01 -9.46
CA GLY A 103 -8.94 12.45 -8.77
C GLY A 103 -7.75 12.14 -9.66
N VAL A 104 -7.96 11.72 -10.92
CA VAL A 104 -6.84 11.39 -11.82
C VAL A 104 -6.04 12.64 -12.13
N LYS A 105 -6.73 13.75 -12.42
CA LYS A 105 -6.08 15.04 -12.67
C LYS A 105 -5.34 15.57 -11.43
N LYS A 106 -5.93 15.39 -10.23
CA LYS A 106 -5.27 15.76 -8.97
C LYS A 106 -4.02 14.92 -8.72
N LEU A 107 -4.10 13.62 -8.98
CA LEU A 107 -2.97 12.71 -8.86
C LEU A 107 -1.86 13.12 -9.83
N GLN A 108 -2.16 13.33 -11.10
CA GLN A 108 -1.18 13.80 -12.10
C GLN A 108 -0.54 15.13 -11.71
N ALA A 109 -1.32 16.10 -11.23
CA ALA A 109 -0.79 17.38 -10.76
C ALA A 109 0.17 17.21 -9.56
N GLU A 110 -0.06 16.24 -8.68
CA GLU A 110 0.86 15.92 -7.60
C GLU A 110 2.15 15.26 -8.14
N LEU A 111 2.03 14.36 -9.12
CA LEU A 111 3.18 13.67 -9.73
C LEU A 111 4.14 14.65 -10.41
N GLN A 112 3.64 15.70 -11.07
CA GLN A 112 4.48 16.70 -11.73
C GLN A 112 5.52 17.33 -10.81
N LYS A 113 5.18 17.54 -9.52
CA LYS A 113 6.12 18.07 -8.51
C LYS A 113 7.37 17.21 -8.31
N TYR A 114 7.26 15.91 -8.61
CA TYR A 114 8.34 14.94 -8.49
C TYR A 114 9.06 14.69 -9.81
N ILE A 115 8.52 15.19 -10.93
CA ILE A 115 9.07 15.03 -12.28
C ILE A 115 9.88 16.27 -12.68
N GLU A 116 9.42 17.48 -12.34
CA GLU A 116 10.07 18.76 -12.66
C GLU A 116 11.34 19.07 -11.83
N VAL A 117 11.95 18.05 -11.20
CA VAL A 117 13.13 18.17 -10.32
C VAL A 117 14.45 18.31 -11.07
#